data_AF-A0ABD1R453-F1
#
_entry.id   AF-A0ABD1R453-F1
#
_cell.length_a   1.000
_cell.length_b   1.000
_cell.length_c   1.000
_cell.angle_alpha   90.00
_cell.angle_beta   90.00
_cell.angle_gamma   90.00
#
_symmetry.space_group_name_H-M   'P 1'
#
loop_
_entity.id
_entity.type
_entity.pdbx_description
1 polymer ?
#
loop_
_entity_poly.entity_id
_entity_poly.type
_entity_poly.pdbx_seq_one_letter_code
_entity_poly.pdbx_strand_id
1 'polypeptide(L)'
;MLRKAAKKNIVVAVTNLYDHFFVSSGECKAKVTAARLPYFDGDYWPFAAEDMIYQLQQEEDEKEWHKKGTIEKTITERAIKASGQSDLSVNAAKDLLLMHKLGEMIRPMKEDFIMVHLQHACTHCCNVMVSGNSWVCKQCRNFQLCDDCYKAEQKREDGERHPMNQKEKHVLHTVEITDVPGDTKDKDEILEFEFFHSREQLLFFCQNKHFQFDTFRRVKYSSMMILCYLHNLTPRALTLTCYICHRAIRASQCWRCETCPDYDVCNTCYQKDGRIDHPHNFYNTFNDNKKALQLGVMQLRKMLDLLVNASQCYMDCEYPNCGKLKALFRHGKQCDIRATGGCFTCEKMWYLLSLHTRECKKSECSVPRCRDLKESDRWVRQTVDSQRRVVVMEMMRQRAAQVAGYS
;
A
#
# COMPACT_ATOMS: atom_id res chain seq x y z
N MET A 1 18.40 -5.43 13.41
CA MET A 1 18.43 -4.55 12.22
C MET A 1 18.48 -3.07 12.62
N LEU A 2 17.48 -2.53 13.32
CA LEU A 2 17.36 -1.08 13.62
C LEU A 2 18.53 -0.47 14.40
N ARG A 3 19.11 -1.18 15.38
CA ARG A 3 20.34 -0.73 16.07
C ARG A 3 21.51 -0.44 15.12
N LYS A 4 21.62 -1.21 14.03
CA LYS A 4 22.65 -1.00 13.00
C LYS A 4 22.34 0.22 12.15
N ALA A 5 21.06 0.49 11.87
CA ALA A 5 20.63 1.68 11.14
C ALA A 5 20.85 2.97 11.95
N ALA A 6 20.56 2.93 13.26
CA ALA A 6 20.85 4.04 14.18
C ALA A 6 22.36 4.35 14.26
N LYS A 7 23.21 3.31 14.39
CA LYS A 7 24.68 3.47 14.34
C LYS A 7 25.20 4.07 13.03
N LYS A 8 24.42 3.98 11.95
CA LYS A 8 24.73 4.55 10.64
C LYS A 8 24.06 5.90 10.40
N ASN A 9 23.43 6.49 11.42
CA ASN A 9 22.66 7.74 11.33
C ASN A 9 21.57 7.71 10.25
N ILE A 10 21.02 6.52 9.93
CA ILE A 10 19.88 6.36 9.03
C ILE A 10 18.56 6.52 9.80
N VAL A 11 18.55 6.06 11.05
CA VAL A 11 17.40 6.13 11.95
C VAL A 11 17.74 7.08 13.08
N VAL A 12 16.89 8.08 13.28
CA VAL A 12 17.02 9.08 14.33
C VAL A 12 16.63 8.49 15.68
N ALA A 13 15.46 7.85 15.72
CA ALA A 13 14.94 7.25 16.95
C ALA A 13 14.08 6.02 16.64
N VAL A 14 14.00 5.11 17.61
CA VAL A 14 13.10 3.96 17.58
C VAL A 14 12.24 4.04 18.84
N THR A 15 10.92 4.02 18.64
CA THR A 15 9.92 3.99 19.71
C THR A 15 8.89 2.91 19.37
N ASN A 16 7.79 2.86 20.12
CA ASN A 16 6.60 2.11 19.72
C ASN A 16 5.36 3.00 19.69
N LEU A 17 4.29 2.48 19.10
CA LEU A 17 3.01 3.19 18.95
C LEU A 17 2.43 3.63 20.30
N TYR A 18 2.53 2.77 21.32
CA TYR A 18 2.03 3.06 22.67
C TYR A 18 2.79 4.21 23.34
N ASP A 19 4.11 4.08 23.45
CA ASP A 19 4.97 5.07 24.10
C ASP A 19 4.99 6.41 23.34
N HIS A 20 4.68 6.41 22.04
CA HIS A 20 4.64 7.65 21.24
C HIS A 20 3.30 8.40 21.35
N PHE A 21 2.17 7.70 21.34
CA PHE A 21 0.84 8.32 21.25
C PHE A 21 -0.01 8.24 22.52
N PHE A 22 0.25 7.27 23.40
CA PHE A 22 -0.56 6.99 24.58
C PHE A 22 0.14 7.36 25.88
N VAL A 23 1.48 7.34 25.90
CA VAL A 23 2.25 7.89 27.02
C VAL A 23 2.38 9.40 26.81
N SER A 24 1.61 10.16 27.60
CA SER A 24 1.79 11.61 27.65
C SER A 24 3.13 11.91 28.34
N SER A 25 4.17 12.23 27.57
CA SER A 25 5.26 13.02 28.16
C SER A 25 4.64 14.33 28.64
N GLY A 26 4.94 14.77 29.87
CA GLY A 26 4.35 16.03 30.40
C GLY A 26 4.58 17.25 29.49
N GLU A 27 5.57 17.12 28.60
CA GLU A 27 5.96 18.08 27.58
C GLU A 27 5.16 17.97 26.28
N CYS A 28 4.55 16.84 25.94
CA CYS A 28 3.65 16.75 24.78
C CYS A 28 2.37 17.54 25.05
N LYS A 29 2.01 18.45 24.13
CA LYS A 29 0.83 19.33 24.25
C LYS A 29 -0.24 19.05 23.19
N ALA A 30 0.05 18.13 22.29
CA ALA A 30 -0.86 17.66 21.28
C ALA A 30 -2.01 16.88 21.91
N LYS A 31 -3.26 17.27 21.62
CA LYS A 31 -4.39 16.37 21.79
C LYS A 31 -4.23 15.25 20.76
N VAL A 32 -3.97 14.03 21.22
CA VAL A 32 -3.85 12.85 20.36
C VAL A 32 -5.21 12.16 20.31
N THR A 33 -5.82 12.15 19.12
CA THR A 33 -7.03 11.39 18.82
C THR A 33 -6.69 10.26 17.85
N ALA A 34 -7.60 9.30 17.67
CA ALA A 34 -7.40 8.18 16.76
C ALA A 34 -7.07 8.62 15.32
N ALA A 35 -7.59 9.77 14.87
CA ALA A 35 -7.31 10.35 13.56
C ALA A 35 -5.84 10.77 13.35
N ARG A 36 -5.04 10.83 14.42
CA ARG A 36 -3.61 11.17 14.35
C ARG A 36 -2.70 9.96 14.34
N LEU A 37 -3.25 8.75 14.53
CA LEU A 37 -2.49 7.52 14.43
C LEU A 37 -2.27 7.17 12.95
N PRO A 38 -1.12 6.60 12.58
CA PRO A 38 -0.84 6.20 11.21
C PRO A 38 -1.82 5.12 10.72
N TYR A 39 -2.60 5.40 9.68
CA TYR A 39 -3.53 4.43 9.10
C TYR A 39 -2.85 3.69 7.94
N PHE A 40 -2.66 2.38 8.11
CA PHE A 40 -2.11 1.51 7.06
C PHE A 40 -3.08 0.36 6.73
N ASP A 41 -3.17 0.03 5.45
CA ASP A 41 -4.07 -1.03 4.97
C ASP A 41 -3.69 -2.40 5.58
N GLY A 42 -4.68 -3.03 6.23
CA GLY A 42 -4.51 -4.33 6.87
C GLY A 42 -3.71 -4.30 8.18
N ASP A 43 -3.47 -3.12 8.75
CA ASP A 43 -2.88 -2.96 10.08
C ASP A 43 -3.88 -3.30 11.19
N TYR A 44 -3.38 -3.57 12.39
CA TYR A 44 -4.19 -4.09 13.48
C TYR A 44 -5.06 -3.03 14.16
N TRP A 45 -4.48 -1.87 14.51
CA TRP A 45 -5.15 -0.89 15.36
C TRP A 45 -6.41 -0.25 14.73
N PRO A 46 -6.49 0.00 13.40
CA PRO A 46 -7.70 0.59 12.82
C PRO A 46 -8.92 -0.31 12.99
N PHE A 47 -8.73 -1.63 12.81
CA PHE A 47 -9.81 -2.60 13.01
C PHE A 47 -10.24 -2.70 14.46
N ALA A 48 -9.28 -2.65 15.40
CA ALA A 48 -9.60 -2.63 16.81
C ALA A 48 -10.36 -1.35 17.22
N ALA A 49 -9.99 -0.20 16.64
CA ALA A 49 -10.71 1.05 16.84
C ALA A 49 -12.13 0.98 16.25
N GLU A 50 -12.33 0.43 15.05
CA GLU A 50 -13.64 0.23 14.44
C GLU A 50 -14.58 -0.61 15.34
N ASP A 51 -14.09 -1.74 15.85
CA ASP A 51 -14.85 -2.63 16.75
C ASP A 51 -15.22 -1.93 18.06
N MET A 52 -14.28 -1.18 18.66
CA MET A 52 -14.54 -0.39 19.85
C MET A 52 -15.58 0.70 19.62
N ILE A 53 -15.55 1.38 18.46
CA ILE A 53 -16.55 2.38 18.09
C ILE A 53 -17.93 1.73 18.00
N TYR A 54 -18.04 0.57 17.35
CA TYR A 54 -19.30 -0.16 17.22
C TYR A 54 -19.86 -0.62 18.57
N GLN A 55 -19.00 -1.09 19.48
CA GLN A 55 -19.39 -1.45 20.85
C GLN A 55 -19.86 -0.23 21.64
N LEU A 56 -19.14 0.90 21.55
CA LEU A 56 -19.51 2.14 22.23
C LEU A 56 -20.87 2.68 21.74
N GLN A 57 -21.19 2.51 20.46
CA GLN A 57 -22.49 2.88 19.90
C GLN A 57 -23.62 1.99 20.44
N GLN A 58 -23.43 0.67 20.46
CA GLN A 58 -24.43 -0.25 21.03
C GLN A 58 -24.69 0.01 22.52
N GLU A 59 -23.63 0.23 23.30
CA GLU A 59 -23.77 0.58 24.72
C GLU A 59 -24.56 1.88 24.92
N GLU A 60 -24.52 2.83 23.98
CA GLU A 60 -25.32 4.05 24.02
C GLU A 60 -26.78 3.79 23.67
N ASP A 61 -27.04 3.02 22.62
CA ASP A 61 -28.38 2.65 22.19
C ASP A 61 -29.13 1.83 23.27
N GLU A 62 -28.43 0.90 23.94
CA GLU A 62 -28.96 0.15 25.08
C GLU A 62 -29.23 1.06 26.29
N LYS A 63 -28.34 2.01 26.58
CA LYS A 63 -28.53 3.00 27.67
C LYS A 63 -29.67 3.96 27.36
N GLU A 64 -29.93 4.31 26.11
CA GLU A 64 -31.12 5.09 25.71
C GLU A 64 -32.40 4.28 25.83
N TRP A 65 -32.37 2.98 25.50
CA TRP A 65 -33.51 2.07 25.68
C TRP A 65 -33.87 1.87 27.16
N HIS A 66 -32.87 1.77 28.04
CA HIS A 66 -33.06 1.61 29.49
C HIS A 66 -33.35 2.92 30.24
N LYS A 67 -33.16 4.09 29.61
CA LYS A 67 -33.43 5.42 30.22
C LYS A 67 -34.88 5.88 30.21
N LYS A 68 -35.86 4.99 30.01
CA LYS A 68 -37.26 5.26 30.37
C LYS A 68 -37.53 5.16 31.89
N GLY A 69 -36.51 4.88 32.72
CA GLY A 69 -36.62 4.95 34.17
C GLY A 69 -35.28 5.27 34.83
N THR A 70 -35.18 6.48 35.39
CA THR A 70 -34.22 6.91 36.42
C THR A 70 -32.77 7.17 35.99
N ILE A 71 -32.31 8.37 36.35
CA ILE A 71 -30.99 8.95 36.15
C ILE A 71 -30.00 8.29 37.12
N GLU A 72 -28.85 7.80 36.63
CA GLU A 72 -27.68 7.66 37.49
C GLU A 72 -26.36 7.96 36.76
N LYS A 73 -25.67 8.97 37.32
CA LYS A 73 -24.30 9.39 36.99
C LYS A 73 -23.35 8.61 37.88
N THR A 74 -22.67 7.60 37.35
CA THR A 74 -21.48 6.99 37.98
C THR A 74 -20.94 5.97 36.99
N ILE A 75 -19.93 6.29 36.18
CA ILE A 75 -18.57 5.74 36.36
C ILE A 75 -17.52 6.56 35.56
N THR A 76 -17.93 7.56 34.76
CA THR A 76 -17.03 8.33 33.87
C THR A 76 -16.25 9.46 34.53
N GLU A 77 -16.70 10.02 35.67
CA GLU A 77 -16.08 11.22 36.24
C GLU A 77 -14.69 11.00 36.88
N ARG A 78 -14.38 9.81 37.41
CA ARG A 78 -13.08 9.57 38.08
C ARG A 78 -11.93 9.40 37.09
N ALA A 79 -12.17 8.84 35.90
CA ALA A 79 -11.17 8.76 34.84
C ALA A 79 -10.99 10.10 34.11
N ILE A 80 -12.08 10.86 33.93
CA ILE A 80 -12.06 12.18 33.26
C ILE A 80 -11.39 13.25 34.15
N LYS A 81 -11.51 13.18 35.49
CA LYS A 81 -10.81 14.10 36.40
C LYS A 81 -9.28 13.91 36.42
N ALA A 82 -8.76 12.76 36.01
CA ALA A 82 -7.32 12.53 35.94
C ALA A 82 -6.65 13.22 34.73
N SER A 83 -7.42 13.73 33.75
CA SER A 83 -6.91 14.38 32.54
C SER A 83 -7.07 15.90 32.49
N GLY A 84 -7.64 16.53 33.52
CA GLY A 84 -7.63 17.99 33.71
C GLY A 84 -8.45 18.81 32.69
N GLN A 85 -9.48 18.25 32.06
CA GLN A 85 -10.32 18.98 31.08
C GLN A 85 -11.80 18.90 31.46
N SER A 86 -12.35 20.01 31.98
CA SER A 86 -13.69 20.04 32.59
C SER A 86 -14.86 20.36 31.65
N ASP A 87 -14.64 20.68 30.38
CA ASP A 87 -15.73 20.92 29.43
C ASP A 87 -15.37 20.37 28.05
N LEU A 88 -15.84 19.16 27.74
CA LEU A 88 -15.63 18.54 26.44
C LEU A 88 -16.97 18.31 25.76
N SER A 89 -17.03 18.65 24.46
CA SER A 89 -18.16 18.24 23.62
C SER A 89 -18.33 16.72 23.68
N VAL A 90 -19.55 16.22 23.48
CA VAL A 90 -19.87 14.78 23.50
C VAL A 90 -18.87 13.98 22.65
N ASN A 91 -18.48 14.49 21.48
CA ASN A 91 -17.51 13.84 20.59
C ASN A 91 -16.09 13.80 21.18
N ALA A 92 -15.66 14.85 21.87
CA ALA A 92 -14.35 14.88 22.50
C ALA A 92 -14.23 13.91 23.68
N ALA A 93 -15.33 13.63 24.40
CA ALA A 93 -15.37 12.59 25.42
C ALA A 93 -15.30 11.18 24.80
N LYS A 94 -15.99 10.96 23.68
CA LYS A 94 -15.91 9.68 22.93
C LYS A 94 -14.50 9.41 22.40
N ASP A 95 -13.83 10.42 21.85
CA ASP A 95 -12.45 10.31 21.39
C ASP A 95 -11.49 9.91 22.52
N LEU A 96 -11.64 10.51 23.70
CA LEU A 96 -10.82 10.18 24.87
C LEU A 96 -11.07 8.74 25.34
N LEU A 97 -12.33 8.31 25.39
CA LEU A 97 -12.68 6.96 25.79
C LEU A 97 -12.16 5.92 24.79
N LEU A 98 -12.27 6.20 23.49
CA LEU A 98 -11.71 5.36 22.43
C LEU A 98 -10.20 5.24 22.57
N MET A 99 -9.49 6.37 22.71
CA MET A 99 -8.04 6.37 22.89
C MET A 99 -7.60 5.64 24.16
N HIS A 100 -8.36 5.77 25.26
CA HIS A 100 -8.09 5.03 26.49
C HIS A 100 -8.24 3.51 26.28
N LYS A 101 -9.38 3.05 25.74
CA LYS A 101 -9.62 1.61 25.46
C LYS A 101 -8.57 1.06 24.49
N LEU A 102 -8.25 1.81 23.43
CA LEU A 102 -7.26 1.44 22.44
C LEU A 102 -5.86 1.34 23.05
N GLY A 103 -5.50 2.27 23.93
CA GLY A 103 -4.22 2.28 24.64
C GLY A 103 -4.04 1.08 25.56
N GLU A 104 -5.04 0.78 26.39
CA GLU A 104 -5.02 -0.39 27.28
C GLU A 104 -4.86 -1.70 26.51
N MET A 105 -5.48 -1.78 25.33
CA MET A 105 -5.40 -2.95 24.47
C MET A 105 -4.03 -3.07 23.79
N ILE A 106 -3.42 -1.97 23.32
CA ILE A 106 -2.10 -1.99 22.67
C ILE A 106 -0.96 -2.17 23.67
N ARG A 107 -1.08 -1.64 24.89
CA ARG A 107 -0.07 -1.66 25.95
C ARG A 107 0.64 -3.01 26.16
N PRO A 108 -0.06 -4.15 26.35
CA PRO A 108 0.60 -5.45 26.59
C PRO A 108 1.43 -5.95 25.40
N MET A 109 1.17 -5.45 24.19
CA MET A 109 1.85 -5.83 22.95
C MET A 109 2.59 -4.66 22.31
N LYS A 110 2.95 -3.64 23.11
CA LYS A 110 3.54 -2.41 22.56
C LYS A 110 4.82 -2.64 21.76
N GLU A 111 5.61 -3.66 22.10
CA GLU A 111 6.85 -4.00 21.40
C GLU A 111 6.61 -4.57 19.98
N ASP A 112 5.39 -5.03 19.67
CA ASP A 112 5.01 -5.48 18.31
C ASP A 112 4.73 -4.29 17.36
N PHE A 113 4.45 -3.10 17.91
CA PHE A 113 4.16 -1.88 17.14
C PHE A 113 5.36 -0.95 17.05
N ILE A 114 6.36 -1.35 16.26
CA ILE A 114 7.61 -0.60 16.13
C ILE A 114 7.39 0.67 15.31
N MET A 115 7.74 1.83 15.90
CA MET A 115 7.80 3.10 15.20
C MET A 115 9.26 3.50 14.96
N VAL A 116 9.61 3.71 13.69
CA VAL A 116 10.96 4.08 13.28
C VAL A 116 10.94 5.51 12.76
N HIS A 117 11.59 6.40 13.49
CA HIS A 117 11.70 7.81 13.11
C HIS A 117 12.93 7.97 12.22
N LEU A 118 12.68 8.15 10.92
CA LEU A 118 13.72 8.51 9.95
C LEU A 118 14.05 10.01 10.00
N GLN A 119 13.15 10.81 10.57
CA GLN A 119 13.28 12.24 10.75
C GLN A 119 12.85 12.64 12.15
N HIS A 120 13.31 13.81 12.57
CA HIS A 120 13.02 14.38 13.87
C HIS A 120 11.55 14.85 13.95
N ALA A 121 10.82 14.42 14.98
CA ALA A 121 9.46 14.90 15.26
C ALA A 121 9.46 15.94 16.40
N CYS A 122 8.61 16.95 16.29
CA CYS A 122 8.42 17.97 17.32
C CYS A 122 7.83 17.34 18.60
N THR A 123 8.41 17.62 19.76
CA THR A 123 7.96 17.08 21.06
C THR A 123 6.58 17.59 21.47
N HIS A 124 6.22 18.83 21.15
CA HIS A 124 4.91 19.39 21.51
C HIS A 124 3.77 18.91 20.63
N CYS A 125 3.95 18.97 19.31
CA CYS A 125 2.88 18.67 18.37
C CYS A 125 2.97 17.29 17.75
N CYS A 126 4.02 16.50 18.00
CA CYS A 126 4.27 15.18 17.40
C CYS A 126 4.38 15.15 15.87
N ASN A 127 4.43 16.31 15.20
CA ASN A 127 4.57 16.37 13.75
C ASN A 127 6.04 16.18 13.36
N VAL A 128 6.28 15.42 12.30
CA VAL A 128 7.61 15.25 11.71
C VAL A 128 8.06 16.56 11.08
N MET A 129 9.28 16.99 11.39
CA MET A 129 9.87 18.21 10.86
C MET A 129 10.68 17.85 9.61
N VAL A 130 10.18 18.25 8.45
CA VAL A 130 10.76 17.90 7.13
C VAL A 130 11.37 19.10 6.40
N SER A 131 11.14 20.33 6.89
CA SER A 131 11.72 21.55 6.34
C SER A 131 11.69 22.66 7.40
N GLY A 132 12.47 23.72 7.18
CA GLY A 132 12.57 24.85 8.10
C GLY A 132 13.52 24.60 9.25
N ASN A 133 13.25 25.21 10.41
CA ASN A 133 14.13 25.14 11.56
C ASN A 133 13.58 24.21 12.64
N SER A 134 14.49 23.48 13.27
CA SER A 134 14.24 22.70 14.49
C SER A 134 14.92 23.37 15.68
N TRP A 135 14.23 23.44 16.81
CA TRP A 135 14.70 24.07 18.04
C TRP A 135 15.04 22.98 19.05
N VAL A 136 16.33 22.67 19.19
CA VAL A 136 16.83 21.51 19.92
C VAL A 136 17.34 21.89 21.30
N CYS A 137 16.98 21.12 22.32
CA CYS A 137 17.59 21.19 23.63
C CYS A 137 18.85 20.31 23.68
N LYS A 138 20.01 20.87 24.03
CA LYS A 138 21.26 20.09 24.16
C LYS A 138 21.34 19.30 25.47
N GLN A 139 20.50 19.63 26.45
CA GLN A 139 20.54 19.05 27.79
C GLN A 139 19.53 17.89 27.94
N CYS A 140 18.42 17.95 27.21
CA CYS A 140 17.40 16.90 27.19
C CYS A 140 17.57 15.99 25.97
N ARG A 141 17.49 14.68 26.20
CA ARG A 141 17.51 13.71 25.10
C ARG A 141 16.23 13.84 24.27
N ASN A 142 16.39 13.99 22.96
CA ASN A 142 15.31 13.99 21.97
C ASN A 142 14.23 15.08 22.16
N PHE A 143 14.55 16.17 22.87
CA PHE A 143 13.65 17.32 22.94
C PHE A 143 13.92 18.31 21.82
N GLN A 144 12.91 18.56 21.01
CA GLN A 144 13.01 19.45 19.87
C GLN A 144 11.65 20.00 19.46
N LEU A 145 11.60 21.25 19.06
CA LEU A 145 10.36 21.92 18.66
C LEU A 145 10.43 22.40 17.22
N CYS A 146 9.29 22.38 16.53
CA CYS A 146 9.14 23.12 15.28
C CYS A 146 9.01 24.62 15.58
N ASP A 147 9.16 25.45 14.55
CA ASP A 147 9.06 26.92 14.66
C ASP A 147 7.77 27.41 15.35
N ASP A 148 6.62 26.83 15.01
CA ASP A 148 5.34 27.22 15.59
C ASP A 148 5.25 26.84 17.07
N CYS A 149 5.72 25.65 17.42
CA CYS A 149 5.75 25.20 18.80
C CYS A 149 6.76 25.98 19.63
N TYR A 150 7.90 26.37 19.06
CA TYR A 150 8.87 27.23 19.73
C TYR A 150 8.29 28.62 20.03
N LYS A 151 7.63 29.25 19.06
CA LYS A 151 6.94 30.54 19.26
C LYS A 151 5.85 30.46 20.32
N ALA A 152 5.10 29.35 20.35
CA ALA A 152 4.10 29.11 21.38
C ALA A 152 4.75 28.96 22.76
N GLU A 153 5.86 28.23 22.83
CA GLU A 153 6.60 27.99 24.07
C GLU A 153 7.18 29.27 24.68
N GLN A 154 7.69 30.19 23.85
CA GLN A 154 8.18 31.49 24.31
C GLN A 154 7.11 32.38 24.95
N LYS A 155 5.83 32.19 24.62
CA LYS A 155 4.71 32.98 25.14
C LYS A 155 4.16 32.45 26.47
N ARG A 156 4.60 31.27 26.91
CA ARG A 156 4.12 30.65 28.16
C ARG A 156 4.69 31.31 29.40
N GLU A 157 3.99 31.11 30.51
CA GLU A 157 4.48 31.44 31.84
C GLU A 157 5.74 30.62 32.18
N ASP A 158 6.61 31.20 33.00
CA ASP A 158 7.93 30.67 33.27
C ASP A 158 7.98 29.26 33.88
N GLY A 159 6.92 28.86 34.61
CA GLY A 159 6.80 27.52 35.19
C GLY A 159 6.31 26.44 34.23
N GLU A 160 5.73 26.82 33.08
CA GLU A 160 5.23 25.90 32.06
C GLU A 160 6.22 25.66 30.92
N ARG A 161 7.31 26.42 30.89
CA ARG A 161 8.36 26.30 29.87
C ARG A 161 9.22 25.07 30.09
N HIS A 162 9.74 24.53 29.00
CA HIS A 162 10.73 23.45 29.03
C HIS A 162 12.00 23.85 29.80
N PRO A 163 12.53 22.98 30.68
CA PRO A 163 11.94 21.72 31.15
C PRO A 163 10.82 21.91 32.17
N MET A 164 9.69 21.23 31.93
CA MET A 164 8.49 21.40 32.75
C MET A 164 8.75 21.01 34.22
N ASN A 165 8.31 21.84 35.16
CA ASN A 165 8.43 21.63 36.61
C ASN A 165 9.88 21.63 37.17
N GLN A 166 10.85 22.20 36.45
CA GLN A 166 12.21 22.41 36.96
C GLN A 166 12.56 23.90 37.12
N LYS A 167 13.43 24.22 38.08
CA LYS A 167 13.86 25.60 38.37
C LYS A 167 14.87 26.13 37.35
N GLU A 168 15.60 25.25 36.66
CA GLU A 168 16.60 25.63 35.66
C GLU A 168 16.01 25.52 34.25
N LYS A 169 16.05 26.62 33.50
CA LYS A 169 15.53 26.67 32.13
C LYS A 169 16.60 26.21 31.15
N HIS A 170 16.21 25.36 30.20
CA HIS A 170 17.12 24.94 29.13
C HIS A 170 16.99 25.87 27.92
N VAL A 171 18.13 26.28 27.37
CA VAL A 171 18.17 27.09 26.14
C VAL A 171 18.01 26.18 24.93
N LEU A 172 17.10 26.55 24.03
CA LEU A 172 16.89 25.86 22.76
C LEU A 172 17.74 26.51 21.66
N HIS A 173 18.41 25.67 20.87
CA HIS A 173 19.25 26.09 19.76
C HIS A 173 18.58 25.77 18.43
N THR A 174 18.65 26.70 17.48
CA THR A 174 18.14 26.48 16.13
C THR A 174 19.09 25.59 15.32
N VAL A 175 18.52 24.65 14.59
CA VAL A 175 19.19 23.73 13.65
C VAL A 175 18.32 23.67 12.39
N GLU A 176 18.87 24.11 11.27
CA GLU A 176 18.20 24.11 9.97
C GLU A 176 18.09 22.69 9.40
N ILE A 177 16.94 22.36 8.83
CA ILE A 177 16.66 21.04 8.23
C ILE A 177 16.98 21.11 6.74
N THR A 178 18.17 20.64 6.36
CA THR A 178 18.65 20.67 4.96
C THR A 178 18.57 19.33 4.25
N ASP A 179 18.52 18.23 5.00
CA ASP A 179 18.80 16.89 4.47
C ASP A 179 17.55 16.12 3.97
N VAL A 180 16.40 16.81 3.90
CA VAL A 180 15.13 16.22 3.48
C VAL A 180 14.72 16.83 2.13
N PRO A 181 14.57 16.01 1.07
CA PRO A 181 14.05 16.49 -0.21
C PRO A 181 12.66 17.09 -0.06
N GLY A 182 12.38 18.19 -0.77
CA GLY A 182 11.08 18.85 -0.75
C GLY A 182 9.94 18.06 -1.42
N ASP A 183 10.28 17.00 -2.17
CA ASP A 183 9.32 16.06 -2.74
C ASP A 183 9.75 14.60 -2.52
N THR A 184 8.78 13.70 -2.63
CA THR A 184 9.00 12.25 -2.54
C THR A 184 8.86 11.60 -3.91
N LYS A 185 9.24 12.28 -4.99
CA LYS A 185 9.05 11.77 -6.36
C LYS A 185 9.95 10.57 -6.58
N ASP A 186 9.33 9.40 -6.69
CA ASP A 186 10.02 8.18 -7.08
C ASP A 186 10.45 8.25 -8.55
N LYS A 187 11.70 7.89 -8.82
CA LYS A 187 12.30 7.87 -10.17
C LYS A 187 12.17 6.50 -10.82
N ASP A 188 11.84 5.47 -10.04
CA ASP A 188 11.68 4.12 -10.54
C ASP A 188 10.37 3.99 -11.33
N GLU A 189 10.41 3.18 -12.39
CA GLU A 189 9.22 2.87 -13.16
C GLU A 189 8.30 1.93 -12.37
N ILE A 190 7.00 2.21 -12.40
CA ILE A 190 6.01 1.29 -11.86
C ILE A 190 6.04 -0.01 -12.68
N LEU A 191 6.43 -1.10 -12.02
CA LEU A 191 6.43 -2.44 -12.60
C LEU A 191 5.09 -3.13 -12.30
N GLU A 192 4.39 -3.53 -13.35
CA GLU A 192 3.09 -4.20 -13.25
C GLU A 192 3.21 -5.69 -13.58
N PHE A 193 2.87 -6.54 -12.61
CA PHE A 193 2.95 -7.99 -12.73
C PHE A 193 1.72 -8.62 -12.08
N GLU A 194 0.88 -9.32 -12.85
CA GLU A 194 -0.42 -9.86 -12.42
C GLU A 194 -0.43 -10.50 -11.02
N PHE A 195 0.61 -11.26 -10.69
CA PHE A 195 0.71 -12.08 -9.47
C PHE A 195 1.67 -11.53 -8.40
N PHE A 196 2.28 -10.35 -8.58
CA PHE A 196 3.16 -9.73 -7.58
C PHE A 196 2.57 -8.51 -6.86
N HIS A 197 1.32 -8.14 -7.13
CA HIS A 197 0.71 -6.98 -6.47
C HIS A 197 0.36 -7.25 -4.99
N SER A 198 0.05 -8.49 -4.63
CA SER A 198 -0.22 -8.86 -3.25
C SER A 198 0.34 -10.23 -2.92
N ARG A 199 0.60 -10.46 -1.63
CA ARG A 199 1.06 -11.76 -1.13
C ARG A 199 0.07 -12.89 -1.43
N GLU A 200 -1.24 -12.58 -1.41
CA GLU A 200 -2.31 -13.53 -1.68
C GLU A 200 -2.32 -13.97 -3.14
N GLN A 201 -2.11 -13.03 -4.07
CA GLN A 201 -2.03 -13.34 -5.50
C GLN A 201 -0.81 -14.18 -5.82
N LEU A 202 0.33 -13.87 -5.20
CA LEU A 202 1.54 -14.68 -5.34
C LEU A 202 1.33 -16.07 -4.75
N LEU A 203 0.67 -16.18 -3.59
CA LEU A 203 0.35 -17.46 -2.96
C LEU A 203 -0.57 -18.30 -3.84
N PHE A 204 -1.66 -17.72 -4.35
CA PHE A 204 -2.60 -18.39 -5.26
C PHE A 204 -1.90 -18.86 -6.54
N PHE A 205 -1.05 -18.01 -7.11
CA PHE A 205 -0.22 -18.36 -8.28
C PHE A 205 0.69 -19.57 -7.97
N CYS A 206 1.40 -19.54 -6.84
CA CYS A 206 2.23 -20.64 -6.40
C CYS A 206 1.44 -21.92 -6.16
N GLN A 207 0.27 -21.85 -5.51
CA GLN A 207 -0.59 -23.01 -5.24
C GLN A 207 -1.09 -23.64 -6.54
N ASN A 208 -1.60 -22.84 -7.48
CA ASN A 208 -2.10 -23.32 -8.77
C ASN A 208 -1.01 -23.90 -9.67
N LYS A 209 0.24 -23.46 -9.50
CA LYS A 209 1.40 -23.98 -10.24
C LYS A 209 2.21 -25.01 -9.46
N HIS A 210 1.73 -25.41 -8.29
CA HIS A 210 2.41 -26.34 -7.39
C HIS A 210 3.86 -25.93 -7.08
N PHE A 211 4.11 -24.63 -6.96
CA PHE A 211 5.40 -24.10 -6.53
C PHE A 211 5.52 -24.24 -5.02
N GLN A 212 6.60 -24.89 -4.61
CA GLN A 212 6.88 -25.23 -3.23
C GLN A 212 8.26 -24.69 -2.83
N PHE A 213 8.38 -24.32 -1.55
CA PHE A 213 9.57 -23.69 -0.97
C PHE A 213 10.07 -24.42 0.29
N ASP A 214 9.66 -25.67 0.46
CA ASP A 214 9.93 -26.54 1.62
C ASP A 214 11.31 -27.24 1.56
N THR A 215 11.86 -27.44 0.36
CA THR A 215 13.19 -28.04 0.17
C THR A 215 14.04 -27.22 -0.80
N PHE A 216 15.36 -27.28 -0.65
CA PHE A 216 16.27 -26.52 -1.51
C PHE A 216 16.08 -26.79 -3.01
N ARG A 217 15.83 -28.06 -3.39
CA ARG A 217 15.56 -28.44 -4.78
C ARG A 217 14.27 -27.79 -5.31
N ARG A 218 13.21 -27.80 -4.51
CA ARG A 218 11.91 -27.19 -4.87
C ARG A 218 12.01 -25.66 -4.90
N VAL A 219 12.72 -25.04 -3.95
CA VAL A 219 13.01 -23.59 -3.96
C VAL A 219 13.73 -23.17 -5.24
N LYS A 220 14.78 -23.91 -5.66
CA LYS A 220 15.49 -23.62 -6.92
C LYS A 220 14.56 -23.68 -8.13
N TYR A 221 13.78 -24.75 -8.23
CA TYR A 221 12.83 -24.92 -9.33
C TYR A 221 11.77 -23.81 -9.33
N SER A 222 11.08 -23.59 -8.21
CA SER A 222 10.03 -22.56 -8.07
C SER A 222 10.57 -21.16 -8.37
N SER A 223 11.75 -20.81 -7.86
CA SER A 223 12.38 -19.51 -8.11
C SER A 223 12.77 -19.33 -9.58
N MET A 224 13.36 -20.37 -10.21
CA MET A 224 13.66 -20.37 -11.64
C MET A 224 12.40 -20.20 -12.49
N MET A 225 11.31 -20.90 -12.13
CA MET A 225 10.04 -20.77 -12.84
C MET A 225 9.44 -19.37 -12.70
N ILE A 226 9.45 -18.80 -11.49
CA ILE A 226 9.00 -17.43 -11.24
C ILE A 226 9.81 -16.43 -12.07
N LEU A 227 11.14 -16.55 -12.10
CA LEU A 227 11.99 -15.73 -12.96
C LEU A 227 11.62 -15.90 -14.44
N CYS A 228 11.38 -17.12 -14.89
CA CYS A 228 10.92 -17.38 -16.26
C CYS A 228 9.58 -16.66 -16.56
N TYR A 229 8.63 -16.64 -15.62
CA TYR A 229 7.37 -15.90 -15.78
C TYR A 229 7.58 -14.38 -15.79
N LEU A 230 8.49 -13.86 -14.96
CA LEU A 230 8.86 -12.43 -14.93
C LEU A 230 9.46 -11.98 -16.27
N HIS A 231 10.33 -12.81 -16.86
CA HIS A 231 10.98 -12.51 -18.14
C HIS A 231 10.10 -12.76 -19.37
N ASN A 232 9.06 -13.59 -19.23
CA ASN A 232 8.13 -13.93 -20.31
C ASN A 232 6.69 -13.50 -19.95
N LEU A 233 6.49 -12.22 -19.61
CA LEU A 233 5.16 -11.64 -19.33
C LEU A 233 4.26 -11.57 -20.59
N THR A 234 4.87 -11.38 -21.76
CA THR A 234 4.18 -11.11 -23.03
C THR A 234 3.42 -12.29 -23.68
N PRO A 235 3.73 -13.60 -23.49
CA PRO A 235 3.14 -14.68 -24.29
C PRO A 235 1.63 -14.90 -24.07
N ARG A 236 1.05 -14.42 -22.96
CA ARG A 236 -0.38 -14.64 -22.67
C ARG A 236 -1.26 -13.49 -23.16
N ALA A 237 -0.81 -12.25 -23.02
CA ALA A 237 -1.54 -11.06 -23.48
C ALA A 237 -1.33 -10.75 -24.97
N LEU A 238 -0.25 -11.26 -25.57
CA LEU A 238 0.03 -11.17 -26.99
C LEU A 238 0.68 -12.48 -27.41
N THR A 239 -0.10 -13.37 -27.99
CA THR A 239 0.48 -14.33 -28.93
C THR A 239 1.16 -13.50 -30.02
N LEU A 240 2.47 -13.29 -29.90
CA LEU A 240 3.28 -12.67 -30.94
C LEU A 240 3.02 -13.51 -32.19
N THR A 241 2.56 -12.92 -33.27
CA THR A 241 2.29 -13.62 -34.52
C THR A 241 3.33 -13.21 -35.52
N CYS A 242 4.02 -14.16 -36.12
CA CYS A 242 4.99 -13.89 -37.17
C CYS A 242 4.29 -13.12 -38.29
N TYR A 243 4.83 -11.98 -38.69
CA TYR A 243 4.27 -11.20 -39.79
C TYR A 243 4.24 -12.00 -41.10
N ILE A 244 5.22 -12.88 -41.30
CA ILE A 244 5.38 -13.66 -42.53
C ILE A 244 4.49 -14.90 -42.54
N CYS A 245 4.53 -15.73 -41.48
CA CYS A 245 3.80 -17.01 -41.46
C CYS A 245 2.51 -16.98 -40.62
N HIS A 246 2.21 -15.86 -39.97
CA HIS A 246 1.05 -15.64 -39.09
C HIS A 246 0.90 -16.62 -37.92
N ARG A 247 1.93 -17.43 -37.64
CA ARG A 247 1.97 -18.38 -36.51
C ARG A 247 2.46 -17.71 -35.24
N ALA A 248 2.05 -18.26 -34.10
CA ALA A 248 2.54 -17.86 -32.79
C ALA A 248 4.08 -18.00 -32.69
N ILE A 249 4.76 -16.94 -32.29
CA ILE A 249 6.19 -16.85 -32.06
C ILE A 249 6.45 -17.09 -30.57
N ARG A 250 7.38 -17.99 -30.26
CA ARG A 250 7.92 -18.11 -28.91
C ARG A 250 8.85 -16.91 -28.66
N ALA A 251 8.79 -16.29 -27.48
CA ALA A 251 9.57 -15.08 -27.16
C ALA A 251 11.10 -15.25 -27.40
N SER A 252 11.64 -16.45 -27.20
CA SER A 252 13.04 -16.81 -27.47
C SER A 252 13.41 -16.98 -28.95
N GLN A 253 12.43 -16.82 -29.85
CA GLN A 253 12.56 -17.02 -31.30
C GLN A 253 11.97 -15.82 -32.06
N CYS A 254 11.85 -14.65 -31.43
CA CYS A 254 11.27 -13.45 -32.02
C CYS A 254 12.37 -12.49 -32.50
N TRP A 255 12.25 -12.04 -33.75
CA TRP A 255 13.04 -11.00 -34.38
C TRP A 255 12.15 -9.79 -34.61
N ARG A 256 12.51 -8.66 -34.02
CA ARG A 256 11.68 -7.45 -34.05
C ARG A 256 12.37 -6.35 -34.83
N CYS A 257 11.61 -5.69 -35.71
CA CYS A 257 12.07 -4.49 -36.40
C CYS A 257 12.28 -3.31 -35.41
N GLU A 258 13.37 -2.57 -35.57
CA GLU A 258 13.69 -1.40 -34.75
C GLU A 258 12.75 -0.20 -34.98
N THR A 259 12.12 -0.12 -36.15
CA THR A 259 11.35 1.06 -36.59
C THR A 259 9.84 0.80 -36.71
N CYS A 260 9.43 -0.41 -37.09
CA CYS A 260 8.03 -0.74 -37.37
C CYS A 260 7.35 -1.41 -36.16
N PRO A 261 6.32 -0.80 -35.55
CA PRO A 261 5.76 -1.25 -34.26
C PRO A 261 5.05 -2.61 -34.21
N ASP A 262 4.85 -3.28 -35.34
CA ASP A 262 4.10 -4.56 -35.44
C ASP A 262 4.76 -5.56 -36.42
N TYR A 263 6.05 -5.38 -36.73
CA TYR A 263 6.78 -6.25 -37.66
C TYR A 263 7.70 -7.21 -36.89
N ASP A 264 7.09 -8.27 -36.36
CA ASP A 264 7.76 -9.34 -35.61
C ASP A 264 7.84 -10.62 -36.47
N VAL A 265 9.01 -11.24 -36.56
CA VAL A 265 9.26 -12.41 -37.40
C VAL A 265 9.81 -13.55 -36.55
N CYS A 266 9.33 -14.79 -36.76
CA CYS A 266 9.87 -15.93 -36.02
C CYS A 266 11.25 -16.34 -36.57
N ASN A 267 12.06 -16.99 -35.74
CA ASN A 267 13.41 -17.40 -36.09
C ASN A 267 13.45 -18.27 -37.36
N THR A 268 12.44 -19.10 -37.60
CA THR A 268 12.36 -19.91 -38.83
C THR A 268 12.10 -19.07 -40.07
N CYS A 269 11.33 -17.98 -39.97
CA CYS A 269 11.07 -17.06 -41.08
C CYS A 269 12.16 -15.99 -41.22
N TYR A 270 12.93 -15.74 -40.16
CA TYR A 270 14.13 -14.91 -40.22
C TYR A 270 15.30 -15.64 -40.90
N GLN A 271 15.42 -16.95 -40.63
CA GLN A 271 16.48 -17.79 -41.19
C GLN A 271 16.15 -18.37 -42.57
N LYS A 272 14.86 -18.56 -42.90
CA LYS A 272 14.44 -18.96 -44.25
C LYS A 272 14.26 -17.72 -45.10
N ASP A 273 15.04 -17.69 -46.18
CA ASP A 273 15.08 -16.72 -47.27
C ASP A 273 15.72 -15.38 -46.93
N GLY A 274 16.83 -15.08 -47.62
CA GLY A 274 17.45 -13.75 -47.72
C GLY A 274 16.56 -12.71 -48.42
N ARG A 275 15.27 -12.70 -48.08
CA ARG A 275 14.24 -11.74 -48.44
C ARG A 275 13.32 -11.55 -47.24
N ILE A 276 13.88 -11.02 -46.16
CA ILE A 276 13.05 -10.08 -45.40
C ILE A 276 13.11 -8.79 -46.22
N ASP A 277 12.15 -8.61 -47.13
CA ASP A 277 12.01 -7.37 -47.89
C ASP A 277 11.41 -6.30 -46.96
N HIS A 278 12.21 -5.95 -45.95
CA HIS A 278 11.87 -4.98 -44.93
C HIS A 278 13.09 -4.07 -44.72
N PRO A 279 12.96 -2.76 -44.92
CA PRO A 279 14.10 -1.83 -45.02
C PRO A 279 14.79 -1.53 -43.68
N HIS A 280 14.32 -2.11 -42.58
CA HIS A 280 14.79 -1.80 -41.23
C HIS A 280 15.48 -3.01 -40.58
N ASN A 281 16.45 -2.74 -39.72
CA ASN A 281 17.17 -3.76 -38.98
C ASN A 281 16.28 -4.45 -37.93
N PHE A 282 16.64 -5.71 -37.66
CA PHE A 282 16.00 -6.55 -36.67
C PHE A 282 16.94 -6.80 -35.50
N TYR A 283 16.40 -6.81 -34.28
CA TYR A 283 17.09 -7.32 -33.10
C TYR A 283 16.35 -8.53 -32.52
N ASN A 284 17.14 -9.42 -31.91
CA ASN A 284 16.63 -10.58 -31.19
C ASN A 284 16.31 -10.16 -29.75
N THR A 285 15.07 -10.38 -29.32
CA THR A 285 14.61 -10.04 -27.95
C THR A 285 15.30 -10.84 -26.84
N PHE A 286 16.12 -11.85 -27.15
CA PHE A 286 16.85 -12.67 -26.17
C PHE A 286 18.17 -12.06 -25.68
N ASN A 287 18.87 -11.27 -26.50
CA ASN A 287 20.26 -10.90 -26.19
C ASN A 287 20.41 -9.70 -25.23
N ASP A 288 19.34 -8.94 -24.96
CA ASP A 288 19.40 -7.75 -24.12
C ASP A 288 18.22 -7.73 -23.13
N ASN A 289 18.29 -8.60 -22.12
CA ASN A 289 17.21 -8.93 -21.19
C ASN A 289 16.59 -7.72 -20.47
N LYS A 290 17.37 -6.66 -20.21
CA LYS A 290 16.88 -5.43 -19.58
C LYS A 290 16.03 -4.60 -20.54
N LYS A 291 16.48 -4.50 -21.80
CA LYS A 291 15.72 -3.81 -22.86
C LYS A 291 14.47 -4.58 -23.26
N ALA A 292 14.51 -5.92 -23.27
CA ALA A 292 13.35 -6.76 -23.60
C ALA A 292 12.21 -6.61 -22.57
N LEU A 293 12.55 -6.58 -21.27
CA LEU A 293 11.58 -6.34 -20.20
C LEU A 293 11.02 -4.91 -20.26
N GLN A 294 11.89 -3.89 -20.39
CA GLN A 294 11.46 -2.50 -20.54
C GLN A 294 10.53 -2.30 -21.74
N LEU A 295 10.88 -2.90 -22.88
CA LEU A 295 10.06 -2.84 -24.08
C LEU A 295 8.72 -3.57 -23.89
N GLY A 296 8.71 -4.73 -23.21
CA GLY A 296 7.48 -5.45 -22.86
C GLY A 296 6.54 -4.62 -21.98
N VAL A 297 7.09 -3.91 -20.98
CA VAL A 297 6.34 -2.98 -20.11
C VAL A 297 5.82 -1.78 -20.91
N MET A 298 6.63 -1.18 -21.79
CA MET A 298 6.20 -0.09 -22.68
C MET A 298 5.08 -0.52 -23.63
N GLN A 299 5.16 -1.73 -24.19
CA GLN A 299 4.12 -2.29 -25.05
C GLN A 299 2.82 -2.57 -24.29
N LEU A 300 2.91 -3.06 -23.05
CA LEU A 300 1.76 -3.25 -22.18
C LEU A 300 1.05 -1.93 -21.89
N ARG A 301 1.80 -0.88 -21.53
CA ARG A 301 1.24 0.47 -21.29
C ARG A 301 0.53 1.01 -22.53
N LYS A 302 1.16 0.96 -23.71
CA LYS A 302 0.52 1.34 -24.99
C LYS A 302 -0.76 0.54 -25.25
N MET A 303 -0.80 -0.73 -24.85
CA MET A 303 -1.99 -1.57 -25.00
C MET A 303 -3.11 -1.19 -24.04
N LEU A 304 -2.80 -0.82 -22.78
CA LEU A 304 -3.78 -0.30 -21.84
C LEU A 304 -4.37 1.04 -22.33
N ASP A 305 -3.55 1.90 -22.93
CA ASP A 305 -4.01 3.14 -23.56
C ASP A 305 -4.93 2.85 -24.77
N LEU A 306 -4.53 1.89 -25.62
CA LEU A 306 -5.34 1.42 -26.74
C LEU A 306 -6.66 0.78 -26.28
N LEU A 307 -6.69 0.17 -25.10
CA LEU A 307 -7.89 -0.44 -24.51
C LEU A 307 -8.93 0.63 -24.14
N VAL A 308 -8.48 1.73 -23.55
CA VAL A 308 -9.33 2.90 -23.29
C VAL A 308 -9.81 3.51 -24.60
N ASN A 309 -8.91 3.72 -25.57
CA ASN A 309 -9.26 4.29 -26.87
C ASN A 309 -10.27 3.42 -27.64
N ALA A 310 -10.04 2.10 -27.70
CA ALA A 310 -10.93 1.16 -28.38
C ALA A 310 -12.33 1.09 -27.75
N SER A 311 -12.44 1.35 -26.44
CA SER A 311 -13.73 1.42 -25.74
C SER A 311 -14.58 2.65 -26.08
N GLN A 312 -13.93 3.73 -26.56
CA GLN A 312 -14.58 5.01 -26.86
C GLN A 312 -14.73 5.27 -28.36
N CYS A 313 -14.05 4.48 -29.20
CA CYS A 313 -13.97 4.70 -30.63
C CYS A 313 -15.20 4.16 -31.40
N TYR A 314 -15.79 4.97 -32.29
CA TYR A 314 -16.84 4.57 -33.26
C TYR A 314 -16.31 4.41 -34.71
N MET A 315 -17.18 3.96 -35.62
CA MET A 315 -17.01 3.07 -36.79
C MET A 315 -15.83 3.17 -37.79
N ASP A 316 -14.86 4.10 -37.72
CA ASP A 316 -13.67 4.07 -38.60
C ASP A 316 -12.41 4.53 -37.85
N CYS A 317 -11.61 3.56 -37.40
CA CYS A 317 -10.40 3.82 -36.63
C CYS A 317 -9.16 3.45 -37.42
N GLU A 318 -8.31 4.43 -37.74
CA GLU A 318 -7.04 4.22 -38.43
C GLU A 318 -5.94 3.61 -37.53
N TYR A 319 -6.20 3.43 -36.23
CA TYR A 319 -5.22 2.85 -35.31
C TYR A 319 -5.04 1.34 -35.51
N PRO A 320 -3.81 0.86 -35.77
CA PRO A 320 -3.50 -0.56 -35.77
C PRO A 320 -3.91 -1.20 -34.44
N ASN A 321 -4.50 -2.38 -34.48
CA ASN A 321 -4.96 -3.17 -33.33
C ASN A 321 -6.27 -2.74 -32.63
N CYS A 322 -6.87 -1.57 -32.94
CA CYS A 322 -8.19 -1.18 -32.40
C CYS A 322 -9.30 -2.20 -32.76
N GLY A 323 -9.33 -2.66 -34.01
CA GLY A 323 -10.27 -3.70 -34.46
C GLY A 323 -10.10 -5.03 -33.73
N LYS A 324 -8.85 -5.41 -33.40
CA LYS A 324 -8.56 -6.64 -32.64
C LYS A 324 -9.09 -6.57 -31.20
N LEU A 325 -8.93 -5.42 -30.54
CA LEU A 325 -9.49 -5.19 -29.19
C LEU A 325 -11.02 -5.16 -29.19
N LYS A 326 -11.65 -4.53 -30.20
CA LYS A 326 -13.11 -4.57 -30.37
C LYS A 326 -13.63 -5.99 -30.61
N ALA A 327 -12.91 -6.80 -31.39
CA ALA A 327 -13.24 -8.21 -31.57
C ALA A 327 -13.11 -9.01 -30.26
N LEU A 328 -12.09 -8.70 -29.44
CA LEU A 328 -11.90 -9.30 -28.12
C LEU A 328 -13.08 -8.99 -27.18
N PHE A 329 -13.55 -7.74 -27.14
CA PHE A 329 -14.73 -7.35 -26.37
C PHE A 329 -16.01 -8.06 -26.87
N ARG A 330 -16.19 -8.16 -28.19
CA ARG A 330 -17.33 -8.88 -28.78
C ARG A 330 -17.32 -10.35 -28.41
N HIS A 331 -16.16 -11.00 -28.50
CA HIS A 331 -15.98 -12.39 -28.06
C HIS A 331 -16.32 -12.55 -26.58
N GLY A 332 -15.80 -11.68 -25.71
CA GLY A 332 -16.11 -11.71 -24.27
C GLY A 332 -17.60 -11.58 -23.96
N LYS A 333 -18.35 -10.83 -24.78
CA LYS A 333 -19.82 -10.70 -24.64
C LYS A 333 -20.57 -11.97 -25.05
N GLN A 334 -20.06 -12.68 -26.05
CA GLN A 334 -20.74 -13.81 -26.71
C GLN A 334 -20.23 -15.21 -26.29
N CYS A 335 -19.12 -15.30 -25.55
CA CYS A 335 -18.51 -16.57 -25.18
C CYS A 335 -19.12 -17.16 -23.91
N ASP A 336 -19.72 -18.35 -24.02
CA ASP A 336 -20.31 -19.09 -22.89
C ASP A 336 -19.30 -19.93 -22.09
N ILE A 337 -18.17 -20.30 -22.71
CA ILE A 337 -17.10 -21.08 -22.06
C ILE A 337 -16.37 -20.25 -20.99
N ARG A 338 -16.26 -18.93 -21.20
CA ARG A 338 -15.62 -17.95 -20.29
C ARG A 338 -14.16 -18.28 -19.94
N ALA A 339 -13.50 -17.37 -19.22
CA ALA A 339 -12.14 -17.62 -18.70
C ALA A 339 -12.15 -18.77 -17.67
N THR A 340 -13.21 -18.89 -16.87
CA THR A 340 -13.38 -19.94 -15.86
C THR A 340 -13.51 -21.35 -16.45
N GLY A 341 -14.05 -21.48 -17.67
CA GLY A 341 -14.08 -22.74 -18.41
C GLY A 341 -12.86 -22.96 -19.33
N GLY A 342 -11.81 -22.14 -19.21
CA GLY A 342 -10.56 -22.32 -19.94
C GLY A 342 -10.52 -21.74 -21.37
N CYS A 343 -11.40 -20.79 -21.70
CA CYS A 343 -11.34 -20.11 -23.00
C CYS A 343 -10.14 -19.15 -23.05
N PHE A 344 -9.12 -19.49 -23.85
CA PHE A 344 -7.89 -18.71 -24.01
C PHE A 344 -8.13 -17.24 -24.38
N THR A 345 -9.08 -16.97 -25.28
CA THR A 345 -9.41 -15.60 -25.71
C THR A 345 -10.06 -14.80 -24.58
N CYS A 346 -10.89 -15.45 -23.75
CA CYS A 346 -11.46 -14.82 -22.56
C CYS A 346 -10.42 -14.62 -21.45
N GLU A 347 -9.48 -15.55 -21.25
CA GLU A 347 -8.35 -15.39 -20.31
C GLU A 347 -7.51 -14.16 -20.67
N LYS A 348 -7.20 -14.00 -21.96
CA LYS A 348 -6.45 -12.86 -22.50
C LYS A 348 -7.19 -11.53 -22.27
N MET A 349 -8.49 -11.50 -22.53
CA MET A 349 -9.32 -10.32 -22.28
C MET A 349 -9.37 -9.98 -20.79
N TRP A 350 -9.58 -10.99 -19.95
CA TRP A 350 -9.68 -10.82 -18.51
C TRP A 350 -8.38 -10.28 -17.92
N TYR A 351 -7.23 -10.77 -18.39
CA TYR A 351 -5.92 -10.25 -18.02
C TYR A 351 -5.76 -8.75 -18.33
N LEU A 352 -6.13 -8.31 -19.53
CA LEU A 352 -5.99 -6.89 -19.90
C LEU A 352 -6.96 -6.00 -19.11
N LEU A 353 -8.18 -6.48 -18.87
CA LEU A 353 -9.17 -5.77 -18.08
C LEU A 353 -8.78 -5.70 -16.60
N SER A 354 -8.20 -6.77 -16.03
CA SER A 354 -7.76 -6.79 -14.63
C SER A 354 -6.59 -5.84 -14.39
N LEU A 355 -5.64 -5.76 -15.33
CA LEU A 355 -4.57 -4.75 -15.30
C LEU A 355 -5.13 -3.32 -15.34
N HIS A 356 -6.00 -3.01 -16.31
CA HIS A 356 -6.61 -1.69 -16.41
C HIS A 356 -7.37 -1.30 -15.14
N THR A 357 -8.15 -2.23 -14.58
CA THR A 357 -9.00 -2.02 -13.39
C THR A 357 -8.19 -1.54 -12.18
N ARG A 358 -6.95 -2.02 -12.04
CA ARG A 358 -6.07 -1.71 -10.89
C ARG A 358 -5.57 -0.26 -10.88
N GLU A 359 -5.17 0.25 -12.04
CA GLU A 359 -4.63 1.61 -12.17
C GLU A 359 -5.72 2.65 -12.49
N CYS A 360 -6.90 2.19 -12.88
CA CYS A 360 -7.99 3.08 -13.24
C CYS A 360 -8.55 3.80 -12.01
N LYS A 361 -8.31 5.11 -11.89
CA LYS A 361 -8.89 5.97 -10.84
C LYS A 361 -10.28 6.52 -11.19
N LYS A 362 -10.77 6.30 -12.41
CA LYS A 362 -12.09 6.81 -12.87
C LYS A 362 -13.24 5.97 -12.29
N SER A 363 -14.22 6.62 -11.67
CA SER A 363 -15.46 6.00 -11.19
C SER A 363 -16.39 5.56 -12.34
N GLU A 364 -16.40 6.35 -13.41
CA GLU A 364 -17.12 6.05 -14.66
C GLU A 364 -16.12 5.81 -15.78
N CYS A 365 -15.66 4.56 -15.89
CA CYS A 365 -14.75 4.16 -16.96
C CYS A 365 -15.52 3.58 -18.15
N SER A 366 -15.17 4.00 -19.37
CA SER A 366 -15.75 3.49 -20.62
C SER A 366 -15.32 2.05 -20.94
N VAL A 367 -14.26 1.57 -20.31
CA VAL A 367 -13.73 0.21 -20.51
C VAL A 367 -14.76 -0.82 -20.04
N PRO A 368 -15.17 -1.78 -20.89
CA PRO A 368 -16.15 -2.80 -20.53
C PRO A 368 -15.74 -3.56 -19.27
N ARG A 369 -16.70 -3.82 -18.36
CA ARG A 369 -16.52 -4.59 -17.12
C ARG A 369 -15.53 -4.00 -16.09
N CYS A 370 -14.95 -2.81 -16.33
CA CYS A 370 -14.03 -2.16 -15.40
C CYS A 370 -14.69 -1.90 -14.03
N ARG A 371 -15.94 -1.41 -14.01
CA ARG A 371 -16.70 -1.19 -12.76
C ARG A 371 -16.92 -2.50 -11.99
N ASP A 372 -17.46 -3.52 -12.65
CA ASP A 372 -17.74 -4.82 -12.04
C ASP A 372 -16.46 -5.48 -11.48
N LEU A 373 -15.34 -5.38 -12.19
CA LEU A 373 -14.06 -5.92 -11.74
C LEU A 373 -13.51 -5.15 -10.53
N LYS A 374 -13.67 -3.81 -10.47
CA LYS A 374 -13.30 -3.03 -9.27
C LYS A 374 -14.13 -3.41 -8.06
N GLU A 375 -15.43 -3.63 -8.25
CA GLU A 375 -16.33 -4.06 -7.18
C GLU A 375 -16.00 -5.48 -6.70
N SER A 376 -15.75 -6.40 -7.63
CA SER A 376 -15.32 -7.76 -7.32
C SER A 376 -13.98 -7.78 -6.56
N ASP A 377 -12.98 -7.02 -7.02
CA ASP A 377 -11.70 -6.88 -6.33
C ASP A 377 -11.87 -6.29 -4.92
N ARG A 378 -12.74 -5.27 -4.78
CA ARG A 378 -13.06 -4.68 -3.47
C ARG A 378 -13.70 -5.70 -2.54
N TRP A 379 -14.66 -6.47 -3.03
CA TRP A 379 -15.35 -7.48 -2.24
C TRP A 379 -14.41 -8.61 -1.81
N VAL A 380 -13.54 -9.09 -2.71
CA VAL A 380 -12.50 -10.08 -2.38
C VAL A 380 -11.54 -9.53 -1.32
N ARG A 381 -11.05 -8.29 -1.48
CA ARG A 381 -10.20 -7.64 -0.47
C ARG A 381 -10.90 -7.53 0.88
N GLN A 382 -12.15 -7.06 0.91
CA GLN A 382 -12.94 -6.97 2.14
C GLN A 382 -13.14 -8.33 2.83
N THR A 383 -13.37 -9.39 2.04
CA THR A 383 -13.57 -10.74 2.57
C THR A 383 -12.29 -11.31 3.16
N VAL A 384 -11.17 -11.18 2.44
CA VAL A 384 -9.85 -11.60 2.91
C VAL A 384 -9.43 -10.79 4.13
N ASP A 385 -9.66 -9.48 4.11
CA ASP A 385 -9.39 -8.61 5.25
C ASP A 385 -10.25 -9.00 6.45
N SER A 386 -11.53 -9.34 6.27
CA SER A 386 -12.38 -9.84 7.34
C SER A 386 -11.85 -11.14 7.97
N GLN A 387 -11.43 -12.11 7.15
CA GLN A 387 -10.80 -13.33 7.65
C GLN A 387 -9.48 -13.05 8.37
N ARG A 388 -8.66 -12.15 7.80
CA ARG A 388 -7.40 -11.70 8.43
C ARG A 388 -7.65 -11.00 9.76
N ARG A 389 -8.71 -10.18 9.87
CA ARG A 389 -9.11 -9.51 11.13
C ARG A 389 -9.30 -10.54 12.24
N VAL A 390 -10.06 -11.61 11.99
CA VAL A 390 -10.32 -12.66 12.99
C VAL A 390 -9.03 -13.35 13.42
N VAL A 391 -8.17 -13.74 12.48
CA VAL A 391 -6.92 -14.45 12.78
C VAL A 391 -5.94 -13.55 13.54
N VAL A 392 -5.77 -12.29 13.11
CA VAL A 392 -4.85 -11.36 13.78
C VAL A 392 -5.37 -11.00 15.17
N MET A 393 -6.67 -10.75 15.34
CA MET A 393 -7.29 -10.51 16.65
C MET A 393 -7.04 -11.68 17.61
N GLU A 394 -7.24 -12.91 17.17
CA GLU A 394 -7.01 -14.10 18.00
C GLU A 394 -5.53 -14.31 18.31
N MET A 395 -4.64 -14.15 17.33
CA MET A 395 -3.19 -14.24 17.54
C MET A 395 -2.71 -13.18 18.56
N MET A 396 -3.21 -11.94 18.47
CA MET A 396 -2.85 -10.88 19.41
C MET A 396 -3.43 -11.14 20.80
N ARG A 397 -4.65 -11.66 20.91
CA ARG A 397 -5.24 -12.08 22.19
C ARG A 397 -4.39 -13.15 22.87
N GLN A 398 -3.94 -14.16 22.12
CA GLN A 398 -3.07 -15.23 22.64
C GLN A 398 -1.72 -14.70 23.10
N ARG A 399 -1.12 -13.77 22.35
CA ARG A 399 0.12 -13.09 22.78
C ARG A 399 -0.06 -12.26 24.04
N ALA A 400 -1.14 -11.48 24.13
CA ALA A 400 -1.43 -10.69 25.33
C ALA A 400 -1.63 -11.60 26.56
N ALA A 401 -2.31 -12.72 26.41
CA ALA A 401 -2.47 -13.72 27.47
C ALA A 401 -1.13 -14.37 27.88
N GLN A 402 -0.24 -14.66 26.92
CA GLN A 402 1.10 -15.16 27.23
C GLN A 402 1.92 -14.14 28.02
N VAL A 403 1.96 -12.88 27.59
CA VAL A 403 2.70 -11.81 28.29
C VAL A 403 2.15 -11.59 29.70
N ALA A 404 0.82 -11.62 29.87
CA ALA A 404 0.19 -11.50 31.19
C ALA A 404 0.46 -12.71 32.11
N GLY A 405 0.63 -13.92 31.55
CA GLY A 405 0.97 -15.14 32.30
C GLY A 405 2.44 -15.25 32.72
N TYR A 406 3.33 -14.40 32.18
CA TYR A 406 4.75 -14.31 32.54
C TYR A 406 5.07 -13.08 33.43
N SER A 407 4.06 -12.32 33.86
CA SER A 407 4.21 -11.09 34.65
C SER A 407 4.00 -11.32 36.15
#